data_AF-A0A2L0EJE5-F1
#
_entry.id   AF-A0A2L0EJE5-F1
#
_cell.length_a   1.000
_cell.length_b   1.000
_cell.length_c   1.000
_cell.angle_alpha   90.00
_cell.angle_beta   90.00
_cell.angle_gamma   90.00
#
_symmetry.space_group_name_H-M   'P 1'
#
loop_
_entity.id
_entity.type
_entity.pdbx_description
1 polymer ?
#
loop_
_entity_poly.entity_id
_entity_poly.type
_entity_poly.pdbx_seq_one_letter_code
_entity_poly.pdbx_strand_id
1 'polypeptide(L)'
;MKHSINQLLDIVYQYYPRETKNTDDVDKQLRSHIEEHARLVAARLQASKDERWHSMLRRIEERLPGMLMNHSLHLPTGGWDGCYSFSINLSRFAGRTLWFQVSFLAPYYITHGASTIEIVKQLRDSFVVKFRGVLFIVSRSPLDPKLISNPDHDSPRTVVIKQQHVTFELSPDEQRYADWIANDIEATFGCERMPPEVGTVFVPDVKGGLHPSGVARIYDCLFSDQHQWVKPSPSEVPAPRAQVDASRLTERFIAVLTVLWAHYHIGLALRWPAMLLKLPKADRQSAAVFHSASTDGFLHKDKIQEELARMRPHDHSPETLRAMAAKRELEALVEAWDGEGEPPASMVAWASSFLASWDVGESS
;
A
#
# COMPACT_ATOMS: atom_id res chain seq x y z
N MET A 1 10.82 -22.80 -23.48
CA MET A 1 11.38 -22.22 -22.24
C MET A 1 12.91 -22.23 -22.27
N LYS A 2 13.52 -21.06 -22.39
CA LYS A 2 14.95 -20.76 -22.51
C LYS A 2 15.70 -20.82 -21.18
N HIS A 3 15.02 -20.57 -20.07
CA HIS A 3 15.58 -20.59 -18.73
C HIS A 3 14.74 -21.48 -17.82
N SER A 4 15.40 -22.20 -16.91
CA SER A 4 14.75 -22.81 -15.74
C SER A 4 14.35 -21.73 -14.73
N ILE A 5 13.48 -22.08 -13.77
CA ILE A 5 13.08 -21.17 -12.68
C ILE A 5 14.32 -20.66 -11.93
N ASN A 6 15.28 -21.53 -11.61
CA ASN A 6 16.50 -21.13 -10.90
C ASN A 6 17.33 -20.10 -11.70
N GLN A 7 17.44 -20.27 -13.02
CA GLN A 7 18.13 -19.30 -13.87
C GLN A 7 17.38 -17.96 -13.96
N LEU A 8 16.04 -17.98 -13.93
CA LEU A 8 15.24 -16.74 -13.85
C LEU A 8 15.45 -16.03 -12.52
N LEU A 9 15.50 -16.79 -11.41
CA LEU A 9 15.81 -16.24 -10.10
C LEU A 9 17.21 -15.62 -10.09
N ASP A 10 18.21 -16.28 -10.67
CA ASP A 10 19.57 -15.73 -10.78
C ASP A 10 19.60 -14.42 -11.56
N ILE A 11 18.81 -14.29 -12.63
CA ILE A 11 18.64 -13.02 -13.35
C ILE A 11 18.03 -11.97 -12.42
N VAL A 12 16.91 -12.28 -11.73
CA VAL A 12 16.26 -11.35 -10.80
C VAL A 12 17.24 -10.85 -9.74
N TYR A 13 18.02 -11.74 -9.15
CA TYR A 13 18.98 -11.40 -8.10
C TYR A 13 20.20 -10.58 -8.57
N GLN A 14 20.39 -10.38 -9.88
CA GLN A 14 21.38 -9.41 -10.36
C GLN A 14 20.89 -7.96 -10.22
N TYR A 15 19.58 -7.76 -10.19
CA TYR A 15 18.94 -6.44 -10.24
C TYR A 15 18.15 -6.11 -8.97
N TYR A 16 17.78 -7.12 -8.19
CA TYR A 16 16.97 -6.98 -6.98
C TYR A 16 17.72 -7.55 -5.77
N PRO A 17 17.91 -6.75 -4.70
CA PRO A 17 18.59 -7.19 -3.49
C PRO A 17 17.83 -8.29 -2.79
N ARG A 18 18.59 -9.26 -2.27
CA ARG A 18 18.09 -10.29 -1.36
C ARG A 18 17.97 -9.72 0.05
N GLU A 19 16.75 -9.64 0.57
CA GLU A 19 16.48 -9.35 1.97
C GLU A 19 16.91 -10.54 2.82
N THR A 20 18.19 -10.56 3.21
CA THR A 20 18.71 -11.58 4.12
C THR A 20 18.29 -11.25 5.55
N LYS A 21 17.47 -12.11 6.15
CA LYS A 21 16.97 -11.93 7.52
C LYS A 21 18.04 -11.99 8.62
N ASN A 22 19.28 -12.40 8.31
CA ASN A 22 20.34 -12.65 9.31
C ASN A 22 21.75 -12.37 8.75
N THR A 23 22.13 -11.11 8.57
CA THR A 23 23.54 -10.75 8.38
C THR A 23 23.86 -9.54 9.24
N ASP A 24 24.81 -9.72 10.18
CA ASP A 24 25.34 -8.70 11.11
C ASP A 24 26.09 -7.53 10.41
N ASP A 25 25.95 -7.38 9.09
CA ASP A 25 26.67 -6.42 8.26
C ASP A 25 25.68 -5.60 7.40
N VAL A 26 25.07 -4.62 8.05
CA VAL A 26 24.12 -3.65 7.47
C VAL A 26 24.76 -2.88 6.30
N ASP A 27 26.06 -2.61 6.36
CA ASP A 27 26.78 -1.85 5.35
C ASP A 27 26.91 -2.64 4.04
N LYS A 28 27.13 -3.95 4.12
CA LYS A 28 27.19 -4.83 2.94
C LYS A 28 25.82 -4.97 2.26
N GLN A 29 24.74 -5.08 3.03
CA GLN A 29 23.37 -5.08 2.48
C GLN A 29 23.04 -3.75 1.79
N LEU A 30 23.39 -2.62 2.42
CA LEU A 30 23.15 -1.30 1.84
C LEU A 30 23.92 -1.10 0.54
N ARG A 31 25.18 -1.56 0.46
CA ARG A 31 25.99 -1.51 -0.77
C ARG A 31 25.40 -2.37 -1.89
N SER A 32 25.01 -3.61 -1.59
CA SER A 32 24.36 -4.51 -2.56
C SER A 32 23.11 -3.85 -3.14
N HIS A 33 22.26 -3.30 -2.27
CA HIS A 33 21.04 -2.60 -2.67
C HIS A 33 21.34 -1.41 -3.60
N ILE A 34 22.43 -0.68 -3.39
CA ILE A 34 22.85 0.43 -4.26
C ILE A 34 23.35 -0.10 -5.61
N GLU A 35 24.16 -1.16 -5.64
CA GLU A 35 24.72 -1.72 -6.87
C GLU A 35 23.67 -2.40 -7.76
N GLU A 36 22.81 -3.23 -7.18
CA GLU A 36 21.72 -3.92 -7.89
C GLU A 36 20.71 -2.90 -8.43
N HIS A 37 20.34 -1.91 -7.62
CA HIS A 37 19.49 -0.81 -8.07
C HIS A 37 20.15 0.00 -9.21
N ALA A 38 21.46 0.29 -9.10
CA ALA A 38 22.18 0.97 -10.17
C ALA A 38 22.21 0.15 -11.47
N ARG A 39 22.37 -1.18 -11.40
CA ARG A 39 22.27 -2.07 -12.57
C ARG A 39 20.88 -2.02 -13.19
N LEU A 40 19.82 -2.01 -12.38
CA LEU A 40 18.44 -1.91 -12.87
C LEU A 40 18.16 -0.57 -13.56
N VAL A 41 18.60 0.54 -12.96
CA VAL A 41 18.50 1.88 -13.55
C VAL A 41 19.26 1.95 -14.88
N ALA A 42 20.47 1.40 -14.93
CA ALA A 42 21.25 1.34 -16.17
C ALA A 42 20.54 0.51 -17.26
N ALA A 43 19.94 -0.63 -16.90
CA ALA A 43 19.17 -1.45 -17.82
C ALA A 43 17.96 -0.69 -18.39
N ARG A 44 17.23 0.08 -17.56
CA ARG A 44 16.11 0.93 -17.99
C ARG A 44 16.55 2.02 -18.97
N LEU A 45 17.63 2.72 -18.66
CA LEU A 45 18.19 3.77 -19.51
C LEU A 45 18.73 3.21 -20.84
N GLN A 46 19.24 1.98 -20.83
CA GLN A 46 19.65 1.31 -22.06
C GLN A 46 18.42 0.89 -22.87
N ALA A 47 17.40 0.35 -22.22
CA ALA A 47 16.16 -0.06 -22.84
C ALA A 47 15.45 1.13 -23.51
N SER A 48 15.46 2.31 -22.88
CA SER A 48 14.85 3.52 -23.42
C SER A 48 15.45 4.01 -24.74
N LYS A 49 16.67 3.56 -25.07
CA LYS A 49 17.41 3.93 -26.30
C LYS A 49 17.25 2.89 -27.40
N ASP A 50 16.51 1.81 -27.15
CA ASP A 50 16.35 0.74 -28.13
C ASP A 50 15.36 1.15 -29.22
N GLU A 51 15.88 1.45 -30.41
CA GLU A 51 15.08 1.80 -31.59
C GLU A 51 14.17 0.66 -32.07
N ARG A 52 14.46 -0.59 -31.68
CA ARG A 52 13.60 -1.74 -32.01
C ARG A 52 12.23 -1.59 -31.38
N TRP A 53 12.16 -1.12 -30.14
CA TRP A 53 10.90 -0.86 -29.42
C TRP A 53 10.06 0.20 -30.14
N HIS A 54 10.64 1.36 -30.42
CA HIS A 54 9.94 2.46 -31.09
C HIS A 54 9.49 2.09 -32.51
N SER A 55 10.30 1.31 -33.22
CA SER A 55 9.96 0.84 -34.56
C SER A 55 8.83 -0.19 -34.54
N MET A 56 8.80 -1.07 -33.54
CA MET A 56 7.70 -2.01 -33.34
C MET A 56 6.39 -1.27 -33.01
N LEU A 57 6.40 -0.32 -32.07
CA LEU A 57 5.21 0.46 -31.73
C LEU A 57 4.66 1.23 -32.95
N ARG A 58 5.52 1.79 -33.81
CA ARG A 58 5.10 2.45 -35.06
C ARG A 58 4.39 1.48 -36.01
N ARG A 59 4.94 0.29 -36.24
CA ARG A 59 4.28 -0.74 -37.09
C ARG A 59 2.93 -1.14 -36.51
N ILE A 60 2.82 -1.21 -35.19
CA ILE A 60 1.56 -1.57 -34.53
C ILE A 60 0.53 -0.45 -34.69
N GLU A 61 0.93 0.80 -34.44
CA GLU A 61 0.07 1.99 -34.59
C GLU A 61 -0.39 2.21 -36.03
N GLU A 62 0.48 1.98 -37.02
CA GLU A 62 0.11 2.06 -38.45
C GLU A 62 -1.03 1.09 -38.81
N ARG A 63 -1.09 -0.06 -38.15
CA ARG A 63 -2.11 -1.08 -38.41
C ARG A 63 -3.34 -0.95 -37.51
N LEU A 64 -3.18 -0.38 -36.31
CA LEU A 64 -4.22 -0.17 -35.31
C LEU A 64 -4.25 1.31 -34.85
N PRO A 65 -4.56 2.25 -35.75
CA PRO A 65 -4.41 3.68 -35.48
C PRO A 65 -5.34 4.14 -34.36
N GLY A 66 -4.77 4.85 -33.39
CA GLY A 66 -5.49 5.42 -32.24
C GLY A 66 -5.88 4.39 -31.16
N MET A 67 -5.43 3.14 -31.28
CA MET A 67 -5.75 2.07 -30.32
C MET A 67 -4.60 1.79 -29.35
N LEU A 68 -3.36 2.14 -29.71
CA LEU A 68 -2.17 1.87 -28.92
C LEU A 68 -1.92 2.95 -27.85
N MET A 69 -1.58 2.50 -26.65
CA MET A 69 -1.09 3.33 -25.57
C MET A 69 0.27 2.79 -25.11
N ASN A 70 1.32 3.60 -25.25
CA ASN A 70 2.65 3.27 -24.72
C ASN A 70 2.71 3.59 -23.22
N HIS A 71 3.10 2.61 -22.41
CA HIS A 71 3.23 2.74 -20.96
C HIS A 71 4.69 2.79 -20.48
N SER A 72 5.67 2.64 -21.39
CA SER A 72 7.11 2.72 -21.09
C SER A 72 7.64 4.16 -20.97
N LEU A 73 6.90 5.03 -20.29
CA LEU A 73 7.17 6.48 -20.28
C LEU A 73 8.31 6.88 -19.33
N HIS A 74 8.66 6.03 -18.38
CA HIS A 74 9.65 6.29 -17.33
C HIS A 74 10.99 5.57 -17.56
N LEU A 75 11.12 4.74 -18.60
CA LEU A 75 12.42 4.18 -19.00
C LEU A 75 13.50 5.25 -19.21
N PRO A 76 13.24 6.39 -19.91
CA PRO A 76 14.28 7.40 -20.15
C PRO A 76 14.78 8.11 -18.90
N THR A 77 14.01 8.10 -17.81
CA THR A 77 14.43 8.68 -16.52
C THR A 77 15.07 7.64 -15.61
N GLY A 78 15.14 6.38 -16.03
CA GLY A 78 15.54 5.27 -15.15
C GLY A 78 14.54 5.04 -14.02
N GLY A 79 13.29 5.47 -14.19
CA GLY A 79 12.22 5.48 -13.18
C GLY A 79 11.72 4.08 -12.84
N TRP A 80 10.42 3.90 -12.63
CA TRP A 80 9.85 2.66 -12.07
C TRP A 80 9.49 1.57 -13.10
N ASP A 81 9.62 1.82 -14.40
CA ASP A 81 9.21 0.83 -15.43
C ASP A 81 10.06 -0.45 -15.34
N GLY A 82 9.42 -1.61 -15.16
CA GLY A 82 10.10 -2.91 -15.08
C GLY A 82 10.32 -3.60 -16.42
N CYS A 83 9.64 -3.14 -17.47
CA CYS A 83 9.72 -3.70 -18.82
C CYS A 83 9.34 -2.65 -19.88
N TYR A 84 9.46 -3.03 -21.15
CA TYR A 84 8.68 -2.34 -22.17
C TYR A 84 7.22 -2.74 -22.05
N SER A 85 6.30 -1.79 -21.95
CA SER A 85 4.87 -2.01 -21.81
C SER A 85 4.05 -1.15 -22.76
N PHE A 86 3.05 -1.75 -23.39
CA PHE A 86 2.01 -1.02 -24.11
C PHE A 86 0.67 -1.77 -24.00
N SER A 87 -0.40 -1.07 -24.30
CA SER A 87 -1.74 -1.66 -24.33
C SER A 87 -2.49 -1.27 -25.59
N ILE A 88 -3.41 -2.12 -26.04
CA ILE A 88 -4.38 -1.79 -27.08
C ILE A 88 -5.79 -1.78 -26.49
N ASN A 89 -6.51 -0.67 -26.69
CA ASN A 89 -7.90 -0.56 -26.27
C ASN A 89 -8.80 -1.03 -27.40
N LEU A 90 -9.39 -2.21 -27.26
CA LEU A 90 -10.33 -2.73 -28.22
C LEU A 90 -11.74 -2.25 -27.85
N SER A 91 -12.07 -1.00 -28.20
CA SER A 91 -13.36 -0.36 -27.88
C SER A 91 -14.60 -1.14 -28.33
N ARG A 92 -14.45 -2.14 -29.24
CA ARG A 92 -15.52 -3.03 -29.70
C ARG A 92 -15.82 -4.22 -28.77
N PHE A 93 -14.99 -4.52 -27.76
CA PHE A 93 -15.13 -5.71 -26.90
C PHE A 93 -15.28 -5.34 -25.42
N ALA A 94 -16.39 -4.67 -25.08
CA ALA A 94 -16.84 -4.48 -23.70
C ALA A 94 -15.83 -3.78 -22.75
N GLY A 95 -14.98 -2.90 -23.27
CA GLY A 95 -14.03 -2.12 -22.46
C GLY A 95 -12.84 -2.92 -21.92
N ARG A 96 -12.52 -4.08 -22.52
CA ARG A 96 -11.32 -4.86 -22.18
C ARG A 96 -10.09 -4.30 -22.88
N THR A 97 -9.00 -4.18 -22.13
CA THR A 97 -7.71 -3.70 -22.62
C THR A 97 -6.75 -4.88 -22.71
N LEU A 98 -6.12 -5.08 -23.86
CA LEU A 98 -5.03 -6.05 -24.03
C LEU A 98 -3.71 -5.36 -23.72
N TRP A 99 -2.91 -6.02 -22.90
CA TRP A 99 -1.60 -5.56 -22.46
C TRP A 99 -0.51 -6.46 -23.00
N PHE A 100 0.60 -5.83 -23.37
CA PHE A 100 1.80 -6.47 -23.87
C PHE A 100 2.99 -5.93 -23.12
N GLN A 101 3.76 -6.83 -22.52
CA GLN A 101 4.93 -6.48 -21.73
C GLN A 101 6.11 -7.32 -22.16
N VAL A 102 7.23 -6.68 -22.48
CA VAL A 102 8.46 -7.31 -22.97
C VAL A 102 9.59 -6.97 -22.02
N SER A 103 10.12 -7.98 -21.34
CA SER A 103 11.21 -7.77 -20.38
C SER A 103 12.48 -7.35 -21.11
N PHE A 104 13.16 -6.31 -20.61
CA PHE A 104 14.51 -5.97 -21.05
C PHE A 104 15.59 -6.66 -20.22
N LEU A 105 15.21 -7.39 -19.16
CA LEU A 105 16.11 -8.14 -18.28
C LEU A 105 16.26 -9.61 -18.71
N ALA A 106 15.22 -10.18 -19.31
CA ALA A 106 15.19 -11.57 -19.76
C ALA A 106 14.46 -11.69 -21.11
N PRO A 107 14.74 -12.71 -21.94
CA PRO A 107 14.18 -12.83 -23.28
C PRO A 107 12.74 -13.39 -23.24
N TYR A 108 11.86 -12.70 -22.52
CA TYR A 108 10.48 -13.09 -22.28
C TYR A 108 9.53 -11.92 -22.51
N TYR A 109 8.33 -12.26 -22.98
CA TYR A 109 7.20 -11.35 -22.98
C TYR A 109 5.97 -12.01 -22.36
N ILE A 110 5.00 -11.18 -21.97
CA ILE A 110 3.67 -11.62 -21.61
C ILE A 110 2.62 -10.82 -22.35
N THR A 111 1.49 -11.49 -22.58
CA THR A 111 0.27 -10.90 -23.13
C THR A 111 -0.89 -11.29 -22.24
N HIS A 112 -1.68 -10.30 -21.83
CA HIS A 112 -2.81 -10.52 -20.96
C HIS A 112 -3.94 -9.49 -21.19
N GLY A 113 -5.16 -9.88 -20.86
CA GLY A 113 -6.28 -8.95 -20.75
C GLY A 113 -6.32 -8.34 -19.36
N ALA A 114 -6.77 -7.10 -19.25
CA ALA A 114 -7.17 -6.49 -18.00
C ALA A 114 -8.69 -6.37 -17.94
N SER A 115 -9.28 -6.86 -16.86
CA SER A 115 -10.73 -6.76 -16.62
C SER A 115 -11.00 -6.30 -15.20
N THR A 116 -12.07 -5.54 -15.02
CA THR A 116 -12.54 -5.17 -13.68
C THR A 116 -13.43 -6.29 -13.17
N ILE A 117 -13.02 -6.91 -12.07
CA ILE A 117 -13.86 -7.86 -11.32
C ILE A 117 -14.57 -7.14 -10.18
N GLU A 118 -15.80 -7.56 -9.91
CA GLU A 118 -16.59 -7.10 -8.78
C GLU A 118 -16.49 -8.13 -7.65
N ILE A 119 -15.95 -7.71 -6.52
CA ILE A 119 -15.79 -8.54 -5.32
C ILE A 119 -16.76 -8.03 -4.26
N VAL A 120 -17.76 -8.85 -3.93
CA VAL A 120 -18.71 -8.52 -2.88
C VAL A 120 -18.07 -8.84 -1.52
N LYS A 121 -17.90 -7.81 -0.70
CA LYS A 121 -17.32 -7.90 0.64
C LYS A 121 -18.32 -7.56 1.71
N GLN A 122 -18.34 -8.35 2.77
CA GLN A 122 -19.11 -7.99 3.95
C GLN A 122 -18.34 -6.96 4.79
N LEU A 123 -19.02 -5.88 5.17
CA LEU A 123 -18.51 -4.88 6.10
C LEU A 123 -18.57 -5.44 7.52
N ARG A 124 -17.62 -6.32 7.88
CA ARG A 124 -17.66 -7.04 9.17
C ARG A 124 -16.53 -6.72 10.12
N ASP A 125 -15.39 -6.24 9.61
CA ASP A 125 -14.16 -6.37 10.38
C ASP A 125 -13.53 -5.03 10.79
N SER A 126 -13.82 -3.93 10.08
CA SER A 126 -13.35 -2.60 10.49
C SER A 126 -14.16 -1.45 9.89
N PHE A 127 -14.13 -0.31 10.56
CA PHE A 127 -14.66 0.95 10.05
C PHE A 127 -13.72 2.11 10.39
N VAL A 128 -13.98 3.27 9.78
CA VAL A 128 -13.22 4.50 10.00
C VAL A 128 -14.18 5.58 10.46
N VAL A 129 -13.77 6.35 11.46
CA VAL A 129 -14.51 7.53 11.91
C VAL A 129 -13.58 8.74 11.98
N LYS A 130 -14.05 9.87 11.45
CA LYS A 130 -13.37 11.15 11.62
C LYS A 130 -13.86 11.77 12.93
N PHE A 131 -13.00 11.85 13.93
CA PHE A 131 -13.33 12.41 15.25
C PHE A 131 -12.35 13.54 15.56
N ARG A 132 -12.87 14.76 15.78
CA ARG A 132 -12.07 15.97 16.07
C ARG A 132 -10.88 16.18 15.12
N GLY A 133 -11.11 16.00 13.81
CA GLY A 133 -10.09 16.19 12.77
C GLY A 133 -9.24 14.95 12.43
N VAL A 134 -9.41 13.85 13.18
CA VAL A 134 -8.51 12.68 13.16
C VAL A 134 -9.22 11.47 12.62
N LEU A 135 -8.50 10.67 11.85
CA LEU A 135 -9.02 9.44 11.27
C LEU A 135 -8.76 8.26 12.21
N PHE A 136 -9.78 7.82 12.96
CA PHE A 136 -9.69 6.59 13.74
C PHE A 136 -10.03 5.38 12.89
N ILE A 137 -9.13 4.40 12.84
CA ILE A 137 -9.32 3.09 12.23
C ILE A 137 -9.74 2.13 13.34
N VAL A 138 -10.97 1.65 13.27
CA VAL A 138 -11.58 0.81 14.30
C VAL A 138 -11.66 -0.62 13.80
N SER A 139 -10.96 -1.55 14.46
CA SER A 139 -10.89 -2.97 14.08
C SER A 139 -12.07 -3.78 14.60
N ARG A 140 -13.29 -3.26 14.41
CA ARG A 140 -14.57 -3.87 14.79
C ARG A 140 -15.61 -3.63 13.72
N SER A 141 -16.71 -4.38 13.81
CA SER A 141 -17.84 -4.22 12.90
C SER A 141 -18.49 -2.83 13.06
N PRO A 142 -18.82 -2.12 11.96
CA PRO A 142 -19.67 -0.93 12.01
C PRO A 142 -21.11 -1.23 12.46
N LEU A 143 -21.45 -2.50 12.65
CA LEU A 143 -22.74 -2.95 13.18
C LEU A 143 -22.67 -3.31 14.67
N ASP A 144 -21.52 -3.08 15.34
CA ASP A 144 -21.39 -3.34 16.78
C ASP A 144 -22.20 -2.32 17.59
N PRO A 145 -23.29 -2.72 18.26
CA PRO A 145 -24.14 -1.80 19.01
C PRO A 145 -23.44 -1.20 20.24
N LYS A 146 -22.28 -1.74 20.65
CA LYS A 146 -21.46 -1.12 21.71
C LYS A 146 -20.76 0.15 21.22
N LEU A 147 -20.52 0.25 19.92
CA LEU A 147 -19.76 1.35 19.30
C LEU A 147 -20.66 2.31 18.53
N ILE A 148 -21.72 1.81 17.88
CA ILE A 148 -22.61 2.60 17.02
C ILE A 148 -24.03 2.65 17.60
N SER A 149 -24.52 3.87 17.82
CA SER A 149 -25.91 4.17 18.16
C SER A 149 -26.81 3.91 16.96
N ASN A 150 -27.85 3.08 17.14
CA ASN A 150 -28.83 2.71 16.12
C ASN A 150 -28.16 2.22 14.81
N PRO A 151 -27.60 1.00 14.79
CA PRO A 151 -27.06 0.43 13.57
C PRO A 151 -28.20 0.32 12.56
N ASP A 152 -28.17 1.11 11.47
CA ASP A 152 -29.22 1.06 10.45
C ASP A 152 -29.39 -0.39 9.99
N HIS A 153 -30.59 -0.93 10.13
CA HIS A 153 -30.92 -2.22 9.54
C HIS A 153 -30.82 -2.19 8.00
N ASP A 154 -30.91 -0.98 7.42
CA ASP A 154 -30.84 -0.69 5.98
C ASP A 154 -29.45 -0.28 5.48
N SER A 155 -28.44 -0.13 6.36
CA SER A 155 -27.07 0.13 5.89
C SER A 155 -26.55 -1.09 5.11
N PRO A 156 -25.94 -0.89 3.93
CA PRO A 156 -25.52 -1.99 3.08
C PRO A 156 -24.50 -2.84 3.83
N ARG A 157 -24.87 -4.09 4.14
CA ARG A 157 -24.01 -5.06 4.83
C ARG A 157 -22.86 -5.56 3.95
N THR A 158 -22.94 -5.25 2.66
CA THR A 158 -21.97 -5.63 1.64
C THR A 158 -21.55 -4.42 0.82
N VAL A 159 -20.27 -4.34 0.48
CA VAL A 159 -19.73 -3.38 -0.49
C VAL A 159 -19.22 -4.16 -1.69
N VAL A 160 -19.51 -3.64 -2.88
CA VAL A 160 -18.92 -4.14 -4.12
C VAL A 160 -17.60 -3.41 -4.33
N ILE A 161 -16.49 -4.15 -4.25
CA ILE A 161 -15.17 -3.65 -4.59
C ILE A 161 -14.94 -3.93 -6.07
N LYS A 162 -14.66 -2.89 -6.84
CA LYS A 162 -14.18 -3.01 -8.21
C LYS A 162 -12.66 -3.11 -8.18
N GLN A 163 -12.11 -4.23 -8.63
CA GLN A 163 -10.67 -4.48 -8.67
C GLN A 163 -10.26 -4.85 -10.08
N GLN A 164 -9.17 -4.26 -10.57
CA GLN A 164 -8.59 -4.69 -11.83
C GLN A 164 -7.84 -6.01 -11.61
N HIS A 165 -8.11 -6.97 -12.49
CA HIS A 165 -7.50 -8.29 -12.47
C HIS A 165 -7.02 -8.64 -13.88
N VAL A 166 -5.83 -9.26 -13.93
CA VAL A 166 -5.19 -9.76 -15.14
C VAL A 166 -5.72 -11.15 -15.49
N THR A 167 -6.11 -11.36 -16.74
CA THR A 167 -6.44 -12.69 -17.29
C THR A 167 -5.52 -13.06 -18.44
N PHE A 168 -4.99 -14.28 -18.42
CA PHE A 168 -4.23 -14.84 -19.54
C PHE A 168 -5.12 -15.59 -20.54
N GLU A 169 -6.37 -15.89 -20.14
CA GLU A 169 -7.40 -16.44 -21.02
C GLU A 169 -8.01 -15.30 -21.83
N LEU A 170 -7.69 -15.28 -23.11
CA LEU A 170 -8.18 -14.29 -24.08
C LEU A 170 -9.35 -14.86 -24.85
N SER A 171 -10.33 -14.03 -25.17
CA SER A 171 -11.40 -14.39 -26.10
C SER A 171 -10.82 -14.67 -27.51
N PRO A 172 -11.53 -15.41 -28.39
CA PRO A 172 -11.04 -15.69 -29.74
C PRO A 172 -10.71 -14.44 -30.56
N ASP A 173 -11.43 -13.34 -30.35
CA ASP A 173 -11.17 -12.07 -31.04
C ASP A 173 -9.92 -11.37 -30.48
N GLU A 174 -9.76 -11.34 -29.15
CA GLU A 174 -8.54 -10.85 -28.49
C GLU A 174 -7.31 -11.67 -28.91
N GLN A 175 -7.46 -12.99 -28.99
CA GLN A 175 -6.38 -13.92 -29.35
C GLN A 175 -5.81 -13.61 -30.73
N ARG A 176 -6.63 -13.23 -31.71
CA ARG A 176 -6.15 -12.85 -33.05
C ARG A 176 -5.20 -11.65 -33.03
N TYR A 177 -5.52 -10.62 -32.25
CA TYR A 177 -4.64 -9.46 -32.09
C TYR A 177 -3.40 -9.83 -31.27
N ALA A 178 -3.59 -10.61 -30.21
CA ALA A 178 -2.51 -11.09 -29.37
C ALA A 178 -1.48 -11.89 -30.16
N ASP A 179 -1.90 -12.83 -31.01
CA ASP A 179 -1.02 -13.67 -31.82
C ASP A 179 -0.23 -12.86 -32.85
N TRP A 180 -0.89 -11.92 -33.52
CA TRP A 180 -0.21 -11.08 -34.50
C TRP A 180 0.86 -10.20 -33.84
N ILE A 181 0.53 -9.54 -32.72
CA ILE A 181 1.47 -8.70 -31.98
C ILE A 181 2.58 -9.56 -31.35
N ALA A 182 2.24 -10.71 -30.79
CA ALA A 182 3.21 -11.67 -30.24
C ALA A 182 4.26 -12.06 -31.29
N ASN A 183 3.83 -12.38 -32.51
CA ASN A 183 4.76 -12.68 -33.60
C ASN A 183 5.69 -11.51 -33.93
N ASP A 184 5.20 -10.26 -33.89
CA ASP A 184 6.04 -9.07 -34.13
C ASP A 184 7.01 -8.81 -32.97
N ILE A 185 6.60 -9.06 -31.73
CA ILE A 185 7.45 -9.01 -30.53
C ILE A 185 8.57 -10.06 -30.63
N GLU A 186 8.22 -11.32 -30.93
CA GLU A 186 9.16 -12.41 -31.06
C GLU A 186 10.16 -12.16 -32.20
N ALA A 187 9.69 -11.65 -33.35
CA ALA A 187 10.57 -11.28 -34.46
C ALA A 187 11.50 -10.10 -34.12
N THR A 188 11.04 -9.14 -33.32
CA THR A 188 11.80 -7.93 -32.97
C THR A 188 12.87 -8.20 -31.89
N PHE A 189 12.52 -8.98 -30.86
CA PHE A 189 13.35 -9.17 -29.68
C PHE A 189 13.94 -10.57 -29.54
N GLY A 190 13.48 -11.54 -30.33
CA GLY A 190 13.90 -12.93 -30.20
C GLY A 190 13.52 -13.54 -28.84
N CYS A 191 12.45 -13.06 -28.21
CA CYS A 191 11.94 -13.57 -26.93
C CYS A 191 10.91 -14.70 -27.13
N GLU A 192 10.45 -15.30 -26.04
CA GLU A 192 9.32 -16.26 -26.04
C GLU A 192 8.28 -15.87 -24.99
N ARG A 193 7.04 -16.36 -25.12
CA ARG A 193 5.98 -16.09 -24.15
C ARG A 193 6.30 -16.78 -22.82
N MET A 194 6.27 -16.05 -21.71
CA MET A 194 6.39 -16.65 -20.39
C MET A 194 5.05 -17.29 -19.96
N PRO A 195 5.05 -18.56 -19.55
CA PRO A 195 3.86 -19.21 -19.01
C PRO A 195 3.44 -18.62 -17.64
N PRO A 196 2.14 -18.49 -17.35
CA PRO A 196 1.64 -18.05 -16.04
C PRO A 196 2.16 -18.85 -14.86
N GLU A 197 2.35 -20.16 -15.02
CA GLU A 197 2.83 -21.07 -13.97
C GLU A 197 4.27 -20.75 -13.54
N VAL A 198 5.04 -20.12 -14.42
CA VAL A 198 6.43 -19.71 -14.17
C VAL A 198 6.47 -18.31 -13.61
N GLY A 199 5.74 -17.38 -14.22
CA GLY A 199 5.73 -15.98 -13.78
C GLY A 199 5.11 -15.76 -12.40
N THR A 200 4.21 -16.65 -11.97
CA THR A 200 3.55 -16.57 -10.66
C THR A 200 4.34 -17.19 -9.51
N VAL A 201 5.51 -17.80 -9.79
CA VAL A 201 6.41 -18.33 -8.76
C VAL A 201 6.90 -17.20 -7.86
N PHE A 202 6.85 -17.43 -6.54
CA PHE A 202 7.30 -16.47 -5.54
C PHE A 202 8.82 -16.30 -5.53
N VAL A 203 9.24 -15.06 -5.24
CA VAL A 203 10.61 -14.64 -4.97
C VAL A 203 10.63 -14.08 -3.54
N PRO A 204 10.66 -14.94 -2.51
CA PRO A 204 10.37 -14.54 -1.13
C PRO A 204 11.41 -13.56 -0.54
N ASP A 205 12.62 -13.58 -1.09
CA ASP A 205 13.73 -12.78 -0.59
C ASP A 205 13.87 -11.43 -1.31
N VAL A 206 12.90 -11.04 -2.15
CA VAL A 206 12.89 -9.74 -2.85
C VAL A 206 11.72 -8.89 -2.38
N LYS A 207 11.98 -7.61 -2.17
CA LYS A 207 10.94 -6.60 -1.97
C LYS A 207 10.42 -6.12 -3.33
N GLY A 208 9.27 -6.64 -3.76
CA GLY A 208 8.61 -6.26 -5.00
C GLY A 208 7.91 -4.89 -4.86
N GLY A 209 8.67 -3.80 -4.93
CA GLY A 209 8.14 -2.43 -4.97
C GLY A 209 7.09 -2.12 -3.89
N LEU A 210 5.83 -1.91 -4.29
CA LEU A 210 4.71 -1.59 -3.38
C LEU A 210 4.23 -2.76 -2.51
N HIS A 211 4.64 -3.99 -2.83
CA HIS A 211 4.23 -5.17 -2.08
C HIS A 211 5.11 -5.42 -0.83
N PRO A 212 4.55 -5.99 0.25
CA PRO A 212 5.32 -6.45 1.39
C PRO A 212 6.45 -7.42 0.98
N SER A 213 7.51 -7.51 1.77
CA SER A 213 8.55 -8.54 1.62
C SER A 213 7.93 -9.95 1.63
N GLY A 214 8.38 -10.85 0.75
CA GLY A 214 7.92 -12.25 0.76
C GLY A 214 6.77 -12.58 -0.18
N VAL A 215 6.16 -11.59 -0.85
CA VAL A 215 5.04 -11.82 -1.79
C VAL A 215 5.36 -11.46 -3.24
N ALA A 216 6.60 -11.02 -3.52
CA ALA A 216 7.04 -10.74 -4.88
C ALA A 216 7.04 -12.01 -5.73
N ARG A 217 6.77 -11.87 -7.02
CA ARG A 217 6.77 -12.94 -8.01
C ARG A 217 7.72 -12.62 -9.15
N ILE A 218 8.05 -13.62 -9.97
CA ILE A 218 8.87 -13.43 -11.17
C ILE A 218 8.26 -12.36 -12.09
N TYR A 219 6.93 -12.29 -12.21
CA TYR A 219 6.26 -11.23 -12.97
C TYR A 219 6.49 -9.81 -12.41
N ASP A 220 6.49 -9.66 -11.08
CA ASP A 220 6.72 -8.37 -10.43
C ASP A 220 8.14 -7.86 -10.71
N CYS A 221 9.12 -8.79 -10.76
CA CYS A 221 10.52 -8.47 -10.99
C CYS A 221 10.88 -8.26 -12.48
N LEU A 222 10.29 -9.03 -13.40
CA LEU A 222 10.67 -8.98 -14.82
C LEU A 222 9.79 -8.08 -15.67
N PHE A 223 8.58 -7.73 -15.19
CA PHE A 223 7.61 -6.96 -15.94
C PHE A 223 7.06 -5.77 -15.16
N SER A 224 6.20 -6.01 -14.18
CA SER A 224 5.51 -4.93 -13.46
C SER A 224 4.95 -5.40 -12.13
N ASP A 225 5.14 -4.61 -11.09
CA ASP A 225 4.51 -4.78 -9.77
C ASP A 225 3.16 -4.02 -9.67
N GLN A 226 2.72 -3.38 -10.75
CA GLN A 226 1.48 -2.58 -10.77
C GLN A 226 0.24 -3.44 -11.06
N HIS A 227 0.44 -4.68 -11.51
CA HIS A 227 -0.63 -5.57 -11.92
C HIS A 227 -0.87 -6.68 -10.89
N GLN A 228 -2.14 -7.02 -10.70
CA GLN A 228 -2.50 -8.16 -9.87
C GLN A 228 -2.59 -9.43 -10.72
N TRP A 229 -1.48 -10.17 -10.75
CA TRP A 229 -1.27 -11.37 -11.56
C TRP A 229 -2.12 -12.56 -11.17
N VAL A 230 -2.42 -12.70 -9.88
CA VAL A 230 -3.21 -13.80 -9.33
C VAL A 230 -4.54 -13.24 -8.85
N LYS A 231 -5.64 -13.88 -9.23
CA LYS A 231 -6.97 -13.49 -8.75
C LYS A 231 -6.97 -13.60 -7.23
N PRO A 232 -7.16 -12.50 -6.49
CA PRO A 232 -7.21 -12.60 -5.05
C PRO A 232 -8.44 -13.41 -4.67
N SER A 233 -8.29 -14.29 -3.68
CA SER A 233 -9.46 -14.85 -3.02
C SER A 233 -10.28 -13.68 -2.48
N PRO A 234 -11.63 -13.73 -2.54
CA PRO A 234 -12.45 -12.75 -1.84
C PRO A 234 -11.94 -12.55 -0.42
N SER A 235 -11.58 -13.58 0.34
CA SER A 235 -11.05 -13.43 1.71
C SER A 235 -9.79 -12.56 1.83
N GLU A 236 -8.91 -12.54 0.82
CA GLU A 236 -7.63 -11.84 0.84
C GLU A 236 -7.75 -10.33 0.55
N VAL A 237 -8.80 -9.91 -0.14
CA VAL A 237 -9.03 -8.49 -0.43
C VAL A 237 -9.49 -7.78 0.85
N PRO A 238 -8.83 -6.72 1.34
CA PRO A 238 -9.34 -5.98 2.47
C PRO A 238 -10.72 -5.41 2.16
N ALA A 239 -11.70 -5.61 3.03
CA ALA A 239 -12.97 -4.89 2.89
C ALA A 239 -12.69 -3.38 3.01
N PRO A 240 -13.25 -2.53 2.13
CA PRO A 240 -13.17 -1.10 2.31
C PRO A 240 -13.74 -0.76 3.67
N ARG A 241 -13.02 0.07 4.42
CA ARG A 241 -13.47 0.46 5.75
C ARG A 241 -14.72 1.32 5.59
N ALA A 242 -15.82 0.94 6.23
CA ALA A 242 -17.01 1.79 6.25
C ALA A 242 -16.64 3.14 6.88
N GLN A 243 -17.02 4.24 6.25
CA GLN A 243 -16.91 5.54 6.90
C GLN A 243 -18.17 5.75 7.76
N VAL A 244 -17.97 5.87 9.07
CA VAL A 244 -19.05 6.12 10.02
C VAL A 244 -18.97 7.57 10.49
N ASP A 245 -20.11 8.24 10.48
CA ASP A 245 -20.24 9.60 11.01
C ASP A 245 -20.10 9.58 12.54
N ALA A 246 -19.36 10.54 13.10
CA ALA A 246 -19.15 10.66 14.55
C ALA A 246 -20.48 10.82 15.34
N SER A 247 -21.51 11.41 14.72
CA SER A 247 -22.85 11.54 15.30
C SER A 247 -23.55 10.21 15.55
N ARG A 248 -23.10 9.13 14.90
CA ARG A 248 -23.66 7.79 15.06
C ARG A 248 -22.95 6.97 16.13
N LEU A 249 -21.90 7.49 16.76
CA LEU A 249 -21.19 6.73 17.78
C LEU A 249 -22.02 6.68 19.08
N THR A 250 -21.80 5.66 19.89
CA THR A 250 -22.32 5.65 21.27
C THR A 250 -21.57 6.66 22.12
N GLU A 251 -22.21 7.20 23.15
CA GLU A 251 -21.56 8.09 24.12
C GLU A 251 -20.32 7.43 24.75
N ARG A 252 -20.43 6.13 25.06
CA ARG A 252 -19.32 5.28 25.49
C ARG A 252 -18.14 5.36 24.53
N PHE A 253 -18.38 5.16 23.24
CA PHE A 253 -17.29 5.11 22.28
C PHE A 253 -16.70 6.49 22.01
N ILE A 254 -17.52 7.55 22.06
CA ILE A 254 -17.04 8.94 22.06
C ILE A 254 -16.09 9.19 23.24
N ALA A 255 -16.42 8.70 24.44
CA ALA A 255 -15.55 8.80 25.61
C ALA A 255 -14.20 8.09 25.40
N VAL A 256 -14.22 6.88 24.84
CA VAL A 256 -13.00 6.13 24.46
C VAL A 256 -12.15 6.92 23.46
N LEU A 257 -12.75 7.40 22.36
CA LEU A 257 -12.02 8.17 21.34
C LEU A 257 -11.44 9.47 21.90
N THR A 258 -12.13 10.11 22.85
CA THR A 258 -11.66 11.33 23.50
C THR A 258 -10.38 11.08 24.31
N VAL A 259 -10.36 10.01 25.11
CA VAL A 259 -9.16 9.62 25.88
C VAL A 259 -8.02 9.18 24.96
N LEU A 260 -8.32 8.36 23.94
CA LEU A 260 -7.31 7.93 22.94
C LEU A 260 -6.72 9.12 22.19
N TRP A 261 -7.53 10.12 21.86
CA TRP A 261 -7.05 11.32 21.18
C TRP A 261 -6.10 12.13 22.07
N ALA A 262 -6.43 12.34 23.35
CA ALA A 262 -5.54 12.99 24.30
C ALA A 262 -4.21 12.22 24.46
N HIS A 263 -4.27 10.89 24.58
CA HIS A 263 -3.10 10.03 24.63
C HIS A 263 -2.24 10.15 23.36
N TYR A 264 -2.86 10.11 22.18
CA TYR A 264 -2.17 10.25 20.90
C TYR A 264 -1.48 11.61 20.76
N HIS A 265 -2.14 12.69 21.18
CA HIS A 265 -1.56 14.04 21.20
C HIS A 265 -0.32 14.14 22.09
N ILE A 266 -0.37 13.58 23.30
CA ILE A 266 0.81 13.49 24.18
C ILE A 266 1.93 12.72 23.48
N GLY A 267 1.59 11.61 22.83
CA GLY A 267 2.53 10.82 22.04
C GLY A 267 3.14 11.60 20.88
N LEU A 268 2.37 12.39 20.14
CA LEU A 268 2.88 13.25 19.08
C LEU A 268 3.87 14.28 19.65
N ALA A 269 3.47 15.07 20.65
CA ALA A 269 4.34 16.08 21.25
C ALA A 269 5.65 15.46 21.81
N LEU A 270 5.55 14.27 22.41
CA LEU A 270 6.68 13.60 23.05
C LEU A 270 7.42 12.60 22.16
N ARG A 271 7.04 12.28 20.92
CA ARG A 271 7.74 11.25 20.10
C ARG A 271 8.04 11.73 18.68
N TRP A 272 7.22 12.63 18.16
CA TRP A 272 7.21 13.04 16.77
C TRP A 272 8.52 13.71 16.30
N PRO A 273 9.15 14.62 17.09
CA PRO A 273 10.35 15.32 16.62
C PRO A 273 11.55 14.38 16.33
N ALA A 274 11.76 13.35 17.16
CA ALA A 274 12.83 12.37 16.94
C ALA A 274 12.51 11.34 15.87
N MET A 275 11.23 11.06 15.60
CA MET A 275 10.82 10.17 14.51
C MET A 275 10.97 10.87 13.14
N LEU A 276 10.60 12.15 13.04
CA LEU A 276 10.78 12.95 11.82
C LEU A 276 12.25 13.15 11.43
N LEU A 277 13.14 13.29 12.42
CA LEU A 277 14.59 13.37 12.19
C LEU A 277 15.16 12.09 11.55
N LYS A 278 14.53 10.94 11.76
CA LYS A 278 14.91 9.65 11.17
C LYS A 278 14.30 9.38 9.80
N LEU A 279 13.31 10.17 9.35
CA LEU A 279 12.71 10.02 8.03
C LEU A 279 13.51 10.78 6.94
N PRO A 280 13.56 10.23 5.71
CA PRO A 280 14.11 10.92 4.55
C PRO A 280 13.46 12.30 4.34
N LYS A 281 14.23 13.30 3.88
CA LYS A 281 13.74 14.68 3.70
C LYS A 281 12.49 14.78 2.80
N ALA A 282 12.35 13.89 1.81
CA ALA A 282 11.20 13.85 0.92
C ALA A 282 9.89 13.50 1.65
N ASP A 283 9.96 12.67 2.69
CA ASP A 283 8.78 12.22 3.44
C ASP A 283 8.38 13.21 4.56
N ARG A 284 9.30 14.09 4.97
CA ARG A 284 9.03 15.12 6.00
C ARG A 284 8.01 16.17 5.55
N GLN A 285 7.88 16.40 4.25
CA GLN A 285 6.92 17.37 3.68
C GLN A 285 5.52 16.78 3.48
N SER A 286 5.39 15.44 3.54
CA SER A 286 4.11 14.72 3.43
C SER A 286 3.47 14.44 4.80
N ALA A 287 3.67 15.33 5.77
CA ALA A 287 3.23 15.18 7.17
C ALA A 287 1.69 15.02 7.33
N ALA A 288 0.91 15.32 6.28
CA ALA A 288 -0.52 15.07 6.20
C ALA A 288 -0.90 13.57 6.30
N VAL A 289 0.05 12.65 6.11
CA VAL A 289 -0.20 11.19 6.07
C VAL A 289 -0.47 10.58 7.47
N PHE A 290 -0.22 11.30 8.57
CA PHE A 290 -0.17 10.68 9.91
C PHE A 290 -1.24 11.12 10.92
N HIS A 291 -2.34 11.74 10.48
CA HIS A 291 -3.50 12.00 11.36
C HIS A 291 -4.43 10.78 11.52
N SER A 292 -3.87 9.55 11.50
CA SER A 292 -4.67 8.34 11.69
C SER A 292 -4.18 7.52 12.89
N ALA A 293 -5.15 7.02 13.67
CA ALA A 293 -4.88 6.21 14.85
C ALA A 293 -5.71 4.92 14.79
N SER A 294 -5.12 3.79 15.17
CA SER A 294 -5.81 2.49 15.19
C SER A 294 -6.29 2.11 16.59
N THR A 295 -7.53 1.64 16.70
CA THR A 295 -8.13 1.14 17.94
C THR A 295 -9.02 -0.08 17.66
N ASP A 296 -9.28 -0.89 18.68
CA ASP A 296 -10.28 -1.97 18.65
C ASP A 296 -11.64 -1.52 19.24
N GLY A 297 -11.79 -0.23 19.54
CA GLY A 297 -13.00 0.35 20.13
C GLY A 297 -12.98 0.44 21.65
N PHE A 298 -11.94 -0.06 22.31
CA PHE A 298 -11.82 -0.11 23.77
C PHE A 298 -10.53 0.56 24.26
N LEU A 299 -10.53 0.97 25.51
CA LEU A 299 -9.31 1.33 26.22
C LEU A 299 -8.76 0.09 26.91
N HIS A 300 -7.44 -0.06 26.87
CA HIS A 300 -6.74 -1.15 27.53
C HIS A 300 -5.70 -0.53 28.46
N LYS A 301 -5.86 -0.71 29.77
CA LYS A 301 -4.98 -0.11 30.78
C LYS A 301 -3.52 -0.44 30.51
N ASP A 302 -3.21 -1.72 30.33
CA ASP A 302 -1.84 -2.20 30.10
C ASP A 302 -1.20 -1.56 28.87
N LYS A 303 -1.96 -1.45 27.77
CA LYS A 303 -1.48 -0.84 26.52
C LYS A 303 -1.20 0.65 26.68
N ILE A 304 -2.08 1.38 27.38
CA ILE A 304 -1.88 2.80 27.63
C ILE A 304 -0.67 3.01 28.54
N GLN A 305 -0.51 2.20 29.59
CA GLN A 305 0.65 2.25 30.48
C GLN A 305 1.95 1.95 29.72
N GLU A 306 1.97 0.91 28.89
CA GLU A 306 3.12 0.55 28.05
C GLU A 306 3.53 1.70 27.12
N GLU A 307 2.57 2.31 26.41
CA GLU A 307 2.84 3.42 25.50
C GLU A 307 3.28 4.69 26.25
N LEU A 308 2.64 5.05 27.37
CA LEU A 308 3.09 6.15 28.22
C LEU A 308 4.52 5.92 28.74
N ALA A 309 4.82 4.69 29.17
CA ALA A 309 6.15 4.30 29.63
C ALA A 309 7.22 4.39 28.52
N ARG A 310 6.84 4.36 27.24
CA ARG A 310 7.76 4.58 26.10
C ARG A 310 7.96 6.05 25.73
N MET A 311 7.01 6.94 26.08
CA MET A 311 7.11 8.36 25.76
C MET A 311 8.23 9.04 26.57
N ARG A 312 9.15 9.71 25.88
CA ARG A 312 10.31 10.42 26.46
C ARG A 312 10.37 11.83 25.87
N PRO A 313 10.67 12.87 26.66
CA PRO A 313 10.86 14.20 26.09
C PRO A 313 12.05 14.20 25.13
N HIS A 314 11.93 14.98 24.06
CA HIS A 314 13.00 15.13 23.07
C HIS A 314 13.68 16.51 23.14
N ASP A 315 13.03 17.48 23.78
CA ASP A 315 13.57 18.82 24.05
C ASP A 315 12.94 19.39 25.34
N HIS A 316 13.19 20.68 25.59
CA HIS A 316 12.60 21.43 26.71
C HIS A 316 11.67 22.55 26.22
N SER A 317 11.06 22.37 25.04
CA SER A 317 10.08 23.34 24.54
C SER A 317 8.88 23.45 25.49
N PRO A 318 8.19 24.60 25.52
CA PRO A 318 6.96 24.75 26.31
C PRO A 318 5.91 23.67 26.01
N GLU A 319 5.82 23.25 24.75
CA GLU A 319 4.94 22.16 24.30
C GLU A 319 5.34 20.81 24.90
N THR A 320 6.63 20.45 24.85
CA THR A 320 7.14 19.21 25.46
C THR A 320 6.92 19.21 26.97
N LEU A 321 7.17 20.33 27.66
CA LEU A 321 6.95 20.43 29.11
C LEU A 321 5.47 20.27 29.46
N ARG A 322 4.58 20.89 28.69
CA ARG A 322 3.12 20.77 28.84
C ARG A 322 2.66 19.33 28.58
N ALA A 323 3.19 18.67 27.55
CA ALA A 323 2.89 17.28 27.25
C ALA A 323 3.42 16.32 28.34
N MET A 324 4.56 16.60 28.96
CA MET A 324 5.05 15.81 30.11
C MET A 324 4.15 15.96 31.34
N ALA A 325 3.63 17.15 31.61
CA ALA A 325 2.67 17.36 32.70
C ALA A 325 1.39 16.57 32.44
N ALA A 326 0.81 16.71 31.24
CA ALA A 326 -0.37 15.95 30.82
C ALA A 326 -0.14 14.43 30.84
N LYS A 327 1.06 13.97 30.47
CA LYS A 327 1.46 12.56 30.59
C LYS A 327 1.34 12.06 32.02
N ARG A 328 1.88 12.80 33.01
CA ARG A 328 1.83 12.41 34.43
C ARG A 328 0.40 12.39 34.98
N GLU A 329 -0.41 13.35 34.58
CA GLU A 329 -1.83 13.40 34.95
C GLU A 329 -2.59 12.20 34.39
N LEU A 330 -2.35 11.84 33.13
CA LEU A 330 -2.93 10.65 32.52
C LEU A 330 -2.43 9.35 33.17
N GLU A 331 -1.14 9.26 33.52
CA GLU A 331 -0.58 8.11 34.26
C GLU A 331 -1.32 7.90 35.58
N ALA A 332 -1.55 8.96 36.36
CA ALA A 332 -2.29 8.89 37.61
C ALA A 332 -3.75 8.46 37.42
N LEU A 333 -4.43 8.98 36.38
CA LEU A 333 -5.79 8.60 36.04
C LEU A 333 -5.89 7.13 35.61
N VAL A 334 -4.91 6.64 34.85
CA VAL A 334 -4.85 5.24 34.40
C VAL A 334 -4.51 4.30 35.55
N GLU A 335 -3.65 4.72 36.48
CA GLU A 335 -3.32 3.96 37.69
C GLU A 335 -4.54 3.74 38.57
N ALA A 336 -5.34 4.79 38.78
CA ALA A 336 -6.57 4.77 39.57
C ALA A 336 -7.75 4.04 38.89
N TRP A 337 -7.67 3.78 37.59
CA TRP A 337 -8.67 3.04 36.84
C TRP A 337 -8.52 1.53 37.05
N ASP A 338 -9.62 0.80 37.26
CA ASP A 338 -9.62 -0.66 37.41
C ASP A 338 -9.09 -1.40 36.18
N GLY A 339 -9.11 -0.76 35.01
CA GLY A 339 -8.56 -1.26 33.77
C GLY A 339 -9.49 -2.14 32.95
N GLU A 340 -10.74 -2.32 33.40
CA GLU A 340 -11.75 -3.10 32.69
C GLU A 340 -12.92 -2.20 32.27
N GLY A 341 -13.17 -2.10 30.96
CA GLY A 341 -14.38 -1.47 30.44
C GLY A 341 -14.22 -0.01 30.00
N GLU A 342 -15.12 0.85 30.47
CA GLU A 342 -15.25 2.24 29.99
C GLU A 342 -14.30 3.18 30.75
N PRO A 343 -13.77 4.24 30.11
CA PRO A 343 -12.97 5.22 30.82
C PRO A 343 -13.80 5.85 31.95
N PRO A 344 -13.22 6.03 33.16
CA PRO A 344 -13.88 6.77 34.23
C PRO A 344 -14.23 8.19 33.77
N ALA A 345 -15.35 8.74 34.23
CA ALA A 345 -15.80 10.09 33.88
C ALA A 345 -14.74 11.16 34.16
N SER A 346 -13.93 10.98 35.21
CA SER A 346 -12.78 11.84 35.53
C SER A 346 -11.73 11.87 34.42
N MET A 347 -11.42 10.71 33.83
CA MET A 347 -10.47 10.58 32.72
C MET A 347 -11.00 11.24 31.45
N VAL A 348 -12.29 11.09 31.16
CA VAL A 348 -12.96 11.71 30.01
C VAL A 348 -13.03 13.23 30.15
N ALA A 349 -13.37 13.72 31.35
CA ALA A 349 -13.41 15.15 31.66
C ALA A 349 -12.02 15.79 31.55
N TRP A 350 -11.00 15.12 32.11
CA TRP A 350 -9.61 15.53 31.96
C TRP A 350 -9.20 15.58 30.48
N ALA A 351 -9.44 14.52 29.71
CA ALA A 351 -9.06 14.47 28.30
C ALA A 351 -9.76 15.55 27.47
N SER A 352 -11.04 15.80 27.73
CA SER A 352 -11.81 16.86 27.07
C SER A 352 -11.23 18.24 27.35
N SER A 353 -10.89 18.52 28.62
CA SER A 353 -10.27 19.78 29.06
C SER A 353 -8.88 19.97 28.46
N PHE A 354 -8.05 18.93 28.50
CA PHE A 354 -6.71 18.92 27.91
C PHE A 354 -6.77 19.28 26.43
N LEU A 355 -7.58 18.58 25.64
CA LEU A 355 -7.75 18.82 24.21
C LEU A 355 -8.26 20.23 23.91
N ALA A 356 -9.31 20.66 24.63
CA ALA A 356 -9.86 22.01 24.44
C ALA A 356 -8.82 23.10 24.74
N SER A 357 -7.99 22.91 25.75
CA SER A 357 -6.92 23.87 26.09
C SER A 357 -5.77 23.86 25.08
N TRP A 358 -5.58 22.76 24.35
CA TRP A 358 -4.48 22.59 23.40
C TRP A 358 -4.80 23.24 22.04
N ASP A 359 -6.04 23.13 21.57
CA ASP A 359 -6.51 23.71 20.30
C ASP A 359 -6.47 25.25 20.27
N VAL A 360 -6.44 25.93 21.42
CA VAL A 360 -6.39 27.42 21.51
C VAL A 360 -5.01 27.98 21.12
N GLY A 361 -3.98 27.12 20.92
CA GLY A 361 -2.61 27.53 20.60
C GLY A 361 -2.25 27.63 19.11
N GLU A 362 -3.08 27.12 18.19
CA GLU A 362 -2.77 27.10 16.74
C GLU A 362 -3.42 28.23 15.94
N SER A 363 -4.01 29.23 16.60
CA SER A 363 -4.62 30.41 15.97
C SER A 363 -4.07 31.73 16.52
N SER A 364 -2.73 31.85 16.53
CA SER A 364 -2.05 33.14 16.69
C SER A 364 -0.72 33.16 15.95
#